data_AF-A0A2N2WHL7-F1
#
_entry.id   AF-A0A2N2WHL7-F1
#
_cell.length_a   1.000
_cell.length_b   1.000
_cell.length_c   1.000
_cell.angle_alpha   90.00
_cell.angle_beta   90.00
_cell.angle_gamma   90.00
#
_symmetry.space_group_name_H-M   'P 1'
#
loop_
_entity.id
_entity.type
_entity.pdbx_description
1 polymer ?
#
loop_
_entity_poly.entity_id
_entity_poly.type
_entity_poly.pdbx_seq_one_letter_code
_entity_poly.pdbx_strand_id
1 'polypeptide(L)'
;MCKSTLYIAALLFLLFSSFNAYSQQIDYSKEFPMSYTIAVQYVARHQGTTENMRNNGIDPALGWSIVFPELIRYDAIQDFFEVSALQTLYIQFGDSYADFSIGEFQIKPSFAMQLQKQWMYIQPKLFGLPPLVFDTTNTPDARRAIVSQLNSDQGQLMYLILFIKIMDVKNWVFLSNEAKVRCYATAYNSSFEYSRKTIERLSDERNFHTGITRALSSTLYSYSDIAVDFYKKFGVAFQK
;
A
#
# COMPACT_ATOMS: atom_id res chain seq x y z
N MET A 1 40.64 -22.22 44.21
CA MET A 1 39.56 -22.62 43.28
C MET A 1 39.37 -21.50 42.27
N CYS A 2 39.41 -21.85 40.99
CA CYS A 2 39.90 -21.01 39.90
C CYS A 2 38.91 -19.92 39.46
N LYS A 3 39.35 -18.65 39.47
CA LYS A 3 38.59 -17.53 38.88
C LYS A 3 38.31 -17.75 37.39
N SER A 4 39.12 -18.53 36.69
CA SER A 4 38.93 -18.91 35.28
C SER A 4 37.68 -19.77 35.04
N THR A 5 37.27 -20.61 35.99
CA THR A 5 36.07 -21.46 35.85
C THR A 5 34.78 -20.63 35.91
N LEU A 6 34.81 -19.48 36.61
CA LEU A 6 33.68 -18.56 36.72
C LEU A 6 33.48 -17.73 35.44
N TYR A 7 34.57 -17.33 34.78
CA TYR A 7 34.50 -16.61 33.50
C TYR A 7 34.02 -17.49 32.33
N ILE A 8 34.41 -18.77 32.31
CA ILE A 8 33.96 -19.72 31.29
C ILE A 8 32.46 -20.02 31.43
N ALA A 9 31.95 -20.12 32.66
CA ALA A 9 30.51 -20.29 32.91
C ALA A 9 29.70 -19.05 32.50
N ALA A 10 30.21 -17.83 32.73
CA ALA A 10 29.56 -16.59 32.31
C ALA A 10 29.57 -16.39 30.78
N LEU A 11 30.63 -16.80 30.09
CA LEU A 11 30.70 -16.79 28.62
C LEU A 11 29.77 -17.80 27.98
N LEU A 12 29.60 -18.98 28.59
CA LEU A 12 28.63 -19.99 28.13
C LEU A 12 27.18 -19.53 28.36
N PHE A 13 26.88 -18.80 29.44
CA PHE A 13 25.53 -18.29 29.68
C PHE A 13 25.11 -17.15 28.71
N LEU A 14 26.08 -16.36 28.24
CA LEU A 14 25.87 -15.33 27.21
C LEU A 14 25.75 -15.88 25.79
N LEU A 15 26.29 -17.08 25.52
CA LEU A 15 26.17 -17.76 24.22
C LEU A 15 24.84 -18.50 24.04
N PHE A 16 24.11 -18.80 25.13
CA PHE A 16 22.81 -19.48 25.08
C PHE A 16 21.60 -18.54 25.12
N SER A 17 21.80 -17.22 25.28
CA SER A 17 20.70 -16.24 25.23
C SER A 17 20.37 -15.78 23.80
N SER A 18 21.12 -16.23 22.80
CA SER A 18 20.81 -16.04 21.38
C SER A 18 19.87 -17.12 20.85
N PHE A 19 18.83 -17.48 21.61
CA PHE A 19 17.67 -18.10 20.98
C PHE A 19 17.04 -17.02 20.12
N ASN A 20 17.41 -17.01 18.84
CA ASN A 20 16.62 -16.41 17.79
C ASN A 20 15.20 -16.96 17.97
N ALA A 21 14.32 -16.17 18.56
CA ALA A 21 12.90 -16.30 18.30
C ALA A 21 12.79 -16.07 16.80
N TYR A 22 12.86 -17.16 16.03
CA TYR A 22 12.37 -17.19 14.66
C TYR A 22 10.88 -16.88 14.83
N SER A 23 10.54 -15.59 14.80
CA SER A 23 9.16 -15.15 14.71
C SER A 23 8.61 -15.86 13.50
N GLN A 24 7.75 -16.86 13.69
CA GLN A 24 7.07 -17.50 12.58
C GLN A 24 6.42 -16.38 11.77
N GLN A 25 6.77 -16.31 10.49
CA GLN A 25 6.14 -15.36 9.59
C GLN A 25 4.64 -15.68 9.59
N ILE A 26 3.81 -14.68 9.91
CA ILE A 26 2.36 -14.84 9.97
C ILE A 26 1.87 -15.30 8.60
N ASP A 27 1.10 -16.38 8.57
CA ASP A 27 0.46 -16.84 7.34
C ASP A 27 -0.89 -16.15 7.18
N TYR A 28 -0.89 -14.99 6.51
CA TYR A 28 -2.08 -14.18 6.32
C TYR A 28 -3.21 -14.88 5.56
N SER A 29 -2.90 -15.95 4.82
CA SER A 29 -3.93 -16.79 4.18
C SER A 29 -4.74 -17.60 5.20
N LYS A 30 -4.19 -17.85 6.40
CA LYS A 30 -4.90 -18.51 7.51
C LYS A 30 -5.57 -17.52 8.44
N GLU A 31 -5.01 -16.32 8.59
CA GLU A 31 -5.62 -15.25 9.38
C GLU A 31 -6.88 -14.69 8.69
N PHE A 32 -6.87 -14.60 7.35
CA PHE A 32 -7.97 -14.02 6.56
C PHE A 32 -8.46 -14.97 5.45
N PRO A 33 -8.88 -16.22 5.75
CA PRO A 33 -9.02 -17.26 4.73
C PRO A 33 -9.96 -16.91 3.58
N MET A 34 -11.13 -16.35 3.89
CA MET A 34 -12.10 -15.95 2.87
C MET A 34 -11.63 -14.71 2.11
N SER A 35 -11.34 -13.61 2.80
CA SER A 35 -10.96 -12.34 2.18
C SER A 35 -9.65 -12.43 1.40
N TYR A 36 -8.67 -13.19 1.89
CA TYR A 36 -7.42 -13.46 1.18
C TYR A 36 -7.67 -14.23 -0.12
N THR A 37 -8.54 -15.25 -0.08
CA THR A 37 -8.91 -16.01 -1.29
C THR A 37 -9.61 -15.12 -2.31
N ILE A 38 -10.55 -14.27 -1.86
CA ILE A 38 -11.23 -13.30 -2.72
C ILE A 38 -10.24 -12.31 -3.33
N ALA A 39 -9.30 -11.77 -2.54
CA ALA A 39 -8.27 -10.86 -3.01
C ALA A 39 -7.37 -11.50 -4.06
N VAL A 40 -6.90 -12.75 -3.84
CA VAL A 40 -6.09 -13.48 -4.83
C VAL A 40 -6.87 -13.71 -6.12
N GLN A 41 -8.15 -14.09 -6.03
CA GLN A 41 -9.01 -14.28 -7.20
C GLN A 41 -9.30 -12.96 -7.93
N TYR A 42 -9.41 -11.85 -7.20
CA TYR A 42 -9.51 -10.51 -7.79
C TYR A 42 -8.28 -10.26 -8.67
N VAL A 43 -7.08 -10.37 -8.11
CA VAL A 43 -5.83 -10.16 -8.86
C VAL A 43 -5.75 -11.07 -10.09
N ALA A 44 -6.08 -12.36 -9.94
CA ALA A 44 -6.03 -13.33 -11.04
C ALA A 44 -7.02 -13.01 -12.19
N ARG A 45 -8.18 -12.41 -11.89
CA ARG A 45 -9.18 -12.05 -12.91
C ARG A 45 -8.88 -10.74 -13.63
N HIS A 46 -8.06 -9.86 -13.03
CA HIS A 46 -7.71 -8.55 -13.59
C HIS A 46 -6.41 -8.57 -14.40
N GLN A 47 -6.33 -9.49 -15.38
CA GLN A 47 -5.16 -9.59 -16.28
C GLN A 47 -4.96 -8.31 -17.12
N GLY A 48 -6.04 -7.63 -17.51
CA GLY A 48 -5.95 -6.34 -18.21
C GLY A 48 -5.27 -5.26 -17.38
N THR A 49 -5.53 -5.22 -16.06
CA THR A 49 -4.86 -4.32 -15.11
C THR A 49 -3.37 -4.64 -15.01
N THR A 50 -3.02 -5.93 -14.92
CA THR A 50 -1.63 -6.43 -14.90
C THR A 50 -0.87 -5.99 -16.15
N GLU A 51 -1.49 -6.16 -17.32
CA GLU A 51 -0.89 -5.78 -18.60
C GLU A 51 -0.75 -4.25 -18.75
N ASN A 52 -1.72 -3.49 -18.25
CA ASN A 52 -1.63 -2.03 -18.26
C ASN A 52 -0.49 -1.51 -17.34
N MET A 53 -0.28 -2.11 -16.17
CA MET A 53 0.91 -1.83 -15.35
C MET A 53 2.20 -2.04 -16.14
N ARG A 54 2.32 -3.21 -16.80
CA ARG A 54 3.50 -3.57 -17.60
C ARG A 54 3.74 -2.57 -18.73
N ASN A 55 2.70 -2.20 -19.47
CA ASN A 55 2.75 -1.21 -20.55
C ASN A 55 3.14 0.19 -20.07
N ASN A 56 2.91 0.49 -18.79
CA ASN A 56 3.35 1.73 -18.14
C ASN A 56 4.73 1.63 -17.47
N GLY A 57 5.45 0.51 -17.65
CA GLY A 57 6.78 0.27 -17.08
C GLY A 57 6.76 -0.05 -15.59
N ILE A 58 5.61 -0.47 -15.06
CA ILE A 58 5.44 -0.85 -13.66
C ILE A 58 5.54 -2.37 -13.53
N ASP A 59 6.34 -2.84 -12.57
CA ASP A 59 6.36 -4.26 -12.17
C ASP A 59 4.99 -4.65 -11.56
N PRO A 60 4.20 -5.54 -12.19
CA PRO A 60 2.89 -5.89 -11.66
C PRO A 60 2.95 -6.59 -10.31
N ALA A 61 4.04 -7.30 -9.98
CA ALA A 61 4.21 -7.90 -8.67
C ALA A 61 4.25 -6.81 -7.58
N LEU A 62 5.02 -5.74 -7.80
CA LEU A 62 5.07 -4.59 -6.92
C LEU A 62 3.70 -3.89 -6.83
N GLY A 63 3.08 -3.61 -7.98
CA GLY A 63 1.80 -2.91 -8.06
C GLY A 63 0.69 -3.61 -7.28
N TRP A 64 0.49 -4.90 -7.53
CA TRP A 64 -0.51 -5.68 -6.81
C TRP A 64 -0.18 -5.82 -5.33
N SER A 65 1.09 -6.05 -4.96
CA SER A 65 1.49 -6.12 -3.55
C SER A 65 1.14 -4.86 -2.76
N ILE A 66 1.29 -3.66 -3.37
CA ILE A 66 0.98 -2.39 -2.70
C ILE A 66 -0.48 -2.31 -2.29
N VAL A 67 -1.41 -2.73 -3.16
CA VAL A 67 -2.87 -2.62 -2.92
C VAL A 67 -3.48 -3.90 -2.35
N PHE A 68 -2.75 -5.01 -2.29
CA PHE A 68 -3.29 -6.29 -1.83
C PHE A 68 -3.90 -6.25 -0.42
N PRO A 69 -3.33 -5.54 0.58
CA PRO A 69 -3.99 -5.43 1.88
C PRO A 69 -5.37 -4.74 1.78
N GLU A 70 -5.55 -3.80 0.85
CA GLU A 70 -6.86 -3.17 0.61
C GLU A 70 -7.87 -4.17 0.06
N LEU A 71 -7.44 -5.04 -0.87
CA LEU A 71 -8.29 -6.11 -1.41
C LEU A 71 -8.73 -7.12 -0.34
N ILE A 72 -7.91 -7.34 0.71
CA ILE A 72 -8.31 -8.17 1.86
C ILE A 72 -9.36 -7.46 2.72
N ARG A 73 -9.26 -6.14 2.86
CA ARG A 73 -10.15 -5.35 3.72
C ARG A 73 -11.48 -5.01 3.04
N TYR A 74 -11.48 -4.91 1.72
CA TYR A 74 -12.59 -4.38 0.94
C TYR A 74 -13.89 -5.20 1.07
N ASP A 75 -15.00 -4.50 1.35
CA ASP A 75 -16.37 -5.01 1.23
C ASP A 75 -17.18 -4.08 0.32
N ALA A 76 -17.49 -4.57 -0.88
CA ALA A 76 -18.10 -3.78 -1.94
C ALA A 76 -19.47 -3.19 -1.57
N ILE A 77 -20.28 -3.91 -0.79
CA ILE A 77 -21.65 -3.48 -0.49
C ILE A 77 -21.64 -2.45 0.63
N GLN A 78 -20.85 -2.70 1.67
CA GLN A 78 -20.71 -1.77 2.78
C GLN A 78 -20.10 -0.45 2.31
N ASP A 79 -19.03 -0.51 1.52
CA ASP A 79 -18.33 0.68 1.04
C ASP A 79 -19.21 1.54 0.13
N PHE A 80 -19.99 0.95 -0.78
CA PHE A 80 -20.82 1.72 -1.71
C PHE A 80 -21.81 2.65 -1.01
N PHE A 81 -22.50 2.16 0.03
CA PHE A 81 -23.47 2.95 0.78
C PHE A 81 -22.80 4.01 1.65
N GLU A 82 -21.71 3.67 2.33
CA GLU A 82 -20.97 4.60 3.19
C GLU A 82 -20.37 5.77 2.38
N VAL A 83 -19.88 5.48 1.19
CA VAL A 83 -19.06 6.41 0.40
C VAL A 83 -19.90 7.38 -0.43
N SER A 84 -21.09 7.02 -0.89
CA SER A 84 -21.88 7.87 -1.82
C SER A 84 -22.24 9.25 -1.26
N ALA A 85 -22.66 9.30 0.02
CA ALA A 85 -22.96 10.57 0.69
C ALA A 85 -21.70 11.41 0.91
N LEU A 86 -20.60 10.76 1.31
CA LEU A 86 -19.31 11.39 1.55
C LEU A 86 -18.70 11.98 0.27
N GLN A 87 -18.89 11.32 -0.89
CA GLN A 87 -18.52 11.85 -2.20
C GLN A 87 -19.18 13.19 -2.49
N THR A 88 -20.48 13.32 -2.20
CA THR A 88 -21.20 14.59 -2.40
C THR A 88 -20.64 15.69 -1.50
N LEU A 89 -20.40 15.38 -0.22
CA LEU A 89 -19.82 16.33 0.73
C LEU A 89 -18.40 16.76 0.31
N TYR A 90 -17.56 15.81 -0.11
CA TYR A 90 -16.22 16.11 -0.61
C TYR A 90 -16.26 17.00 -1.85
N ILE A 91 -17.12 16.70 -2.83
CA ILE A 91 -17.23 17.52 -4.05
C ILE A 91 -17.64 18.96 -3.69
N GLN A 92 -18.60 19.13 -2.79
CA GLN A 92 -19.08 20.45 -2.41
C GLN A 92 -18.10 21.23 -1.54
N PHE A 93 -17.52 20.59 -0.52
CA PHE A 93 -16.84 21.28 0.57
C PHE A 93 -15.34 20.93 0.72
N GLY A 94 -14.84 19.92 0.01
CA GLY A 94 -13.44 19.50 0.04
C GLY A 94 -13.11 18.46 1.12
N ASP A 95 -11.83 18.13 1.22
CA ASP A 95 -11.27 17.10 2.11
C ASP A 95 -11.41 17.43 3.60
N SER A 96 -11.49 18.72 3.95
CA SER A 96 -11.70 19.18 5.32
C SER A 96 -13.03 18.69 5.92
N TYR A 97 -13.97 18.28 5.07
CA TYR A 97 -15.31 17.83 5.47
C TYR A 97 -15.51 16.32 5.33
N ALA A 98 -14.77 15.67 4.42
CA ALA A 98 -14.84 14.23 4.22
C ALA A 98 -13.52 13.69 3.61
N ASP A 99 -12.84 12.81 4.35
CA ASP A 99 -11.65 12.08 3.89
C ASP A 99 -11.90 10.59 4.07
N PHE A 100 -12.30 9.93 2.99
CA PHE A 100 -12.70 8.52 2.92
C PHE A 100 -12.04 7.87 1.72
N SER A 101 -12.04 6.53 1.70
CA SER A 101 -11.46 5.73 0.63
C SER A 101 -12.53 5.34 -0.39
N ILE A 102 -12.16 5.26 -1.67
CA ILE A 102 -13.05 4.89 -2.78
C ILE A 102 -12.48 3.69 -3.52
N GLY A 103 -13.35 2.74 -3.86
CA GLY A 103 -13.06 1.58 -4.71
C GLY A 103 -12.20 0.53 -4.03
N GLU A 104 -11.87 -0.53 -4.77
CA GLU A 104 -11.11 -1.69 -4.31
C GLU A 104 -9.69 -1.34 -3.86
N PHE A 105 -9.07 -0.33 -4.48
CA PHE A 105 -7.74 0.14 -4.10
C PHE A 105 -7.80 1.12 -2.92
N GLN A 106 -9.01 1.47 -2.46
CA GLN A 106 -9.26 2.28 -1.26
C GLN A 106 -8.49 3.60 -1.26
N ILE A 107 -8.46 4.28 -2.40
CA ILE A 107 -7.72 5.54 -2.57
C ILE A 107 -8.55 6.70 -2.03
N LYS A 108 -7.92 7.54 -1.21
CA LYS A 108 -8.53 8.78 -0.73
C LYS A 108 -8.51 9.88 -1.80
N PRO A 109 -9.59 10.66 -1.98
CA PRO A 109 -9.58 11.81 -2.90
C PRO A 109 -8.49 12.85 -2.59
N SER A 110 -8.18 13.06 -1.30
CA SER A 110 -7.08 13.92 -0.85
C SER A 110 -5.71 13.43 -1.35
N PHE A 111 -5.45 12.12 -1.21
CA PHE A 111 -4.25 11.45 -1.72
C PHE A 111 -4.16 11.53 -3.25
N ALA A 112 -5.25 11.29 -3.96
CA ALA A 112 -5.34 11.44 -5.41
C ALA A 112 -4.98 12.86 -5.87
N MET A 113 -5.52 13.89 -5.21
CA MET A 113 -5.19 15.28 -5.50
C MET A 113 -3.70 15.59 -5.26
N GLN A 114 -3.10 15.04 -4.19
CA GLN A 114 -1.66 15.18 -3.93
C GLN A 114 -0.83 14.51 -5.04
N LEU A 115 -1.21 13.32 -5.50
CA LEU A 115 -0.57 12.65 -6.63
C LEU A 115 -0.65 13.48 -7.91
N GLN A 116 -1.81 14.04 -8.24
CA GLN A 116 -1.96 14.91 -9.43
C GLN A 116 -1.04 16.13 -9.33
N LYS A 117 -1.02 16.82 -8.18
CA LYS A 117 -0.15 17.99 -7.95
C LYS A 117 1.33 17.62 -8.11
N GLN A 118 1.75 16.55 -7.47
CA GLN A 118 3.13 16.09 -7.54
C GLN A 118 3.49 15.66 -8.98
N TRP A 119 2.58 14.97 -9.68
CA TRP A 119 2.76 14.59 -11.07
C TRP A 119 2.95 15.79 -11.98
N MET A 120 2.08 16.80 -11.87
CA MET A 120 2.19 18.04 -12.66
C MET A 120 3.50 18.77 -12.41
N TYR A 121 4.09 18.64 -11.21
CA TYR A 121 5.40 19.20 -10.87
C TYR A 121 6.60 18.42 -11.45
N ILE A 122 6.53 17.08 -11.50
CA ILE A 122 7.64 16.23 -11.95
C ILE A 122 7.59 15.88 -13.43
N GLN A 123 6.41 15.73 -14.03
CA GLN A 123 6.25 15.24 -15.41
C GLN A 123 7.03 16.06 -16.45
N PRO A 124 7.14 17.41 -16.36
CA PRO A 124 7.88 18.17 -17.37
C PRO A 124 9.39 17.87 -17.36
N LYS A 125 9.87 17.23 -16.28
CA LYS A 125 11.26 16.81 -16.08
C LYS A 125 11.50 15.36 -16.52
N LEU A 126 10.44 14.62 -16.83
CA LEU A 126 10.49 13.23 -17.28
C LEU A 126 10.36 13.20 -18.81
N PHE A 127 11.43 12.84 -19.52
CA PHE A 127 11.42 12.74 -20.98
C PHE A 127 10.60 11.52 -21.45
N GLY A 128 9.83 11.67 -22.53
CA GLY A 128 9.25 10.55 -23.29
C GLY A 128 7.90 10.01 -22.83
N LEU A 129 7.22 10.65 -21.86
CA LEU A 129 5.86 10.29 -21.48
C LEU A 129 4.83 11.23 -22.12
N PRO A 130 3.70 10.73 -22.64
CA PRO A 130 2.61 11.61 -23.07
C PRO A 130 2.12 12.42 -21.86
N PRO A 131 1.89 13.75 -22.01
CA PRO A 131 1.55 14.59 -20.89
C PRO A 131 0.16 14.24 -20.38
N LEU A 132 0.10 13.66 -19.18
CA LEU A 132 -1.14 13.50 -18.45
C LEU A 132 -1.35 14.79 -17.64
N VAL A 133 -2.33 15.59 -18.07
CA VAL A 133 -2.61 16.90 -17.48
C VAL A 133 -3.80 16.79 -16.54
N PHE A 134 -3.64 17.32 -15.33
CA PHE A 134 -4.68 17.37 -14.32
C PHE A 134 -5.04 18.80 -13.98
N ASP A 135 -6.32 19.04 -13.70
CA ASP A 135 -6.75 20.23 -13.00
C ASP A 135 -6.42 20.08 -11.51
N THR A 136 -5.35 20.75 -11.07
CA THR A 136 -4.87 20.69 -9.69
C THR A 136 -5.49 21.78 -8.80
N THR A 137 -6.49 22.51 -9.29
CA THR A 137 -7.24 23.47 -8.49
C THR A 137 -8.12 22.76 -7.45
N ASN A 138 -8.44 23.44 -6.36
CA ASN A 138 -9.36 22.89 -5.36
C ASN A 138 -10.81 23.36 -5.63
N THR A 139 -11.29 23.16 -6.85
CA THR A 139 -12.66 23.50 -7.26
C THR A 139 -13.59 22.29 -7.16
N PRO A 140 -14.92 22.48 -7.04
CA PRO A 140 -15.87 21.38 -7.09
C PRO A 140 -15.75 20.51 -8.35
N ASP A 141 -15.41 21.10 -9.50
CA ASP A 141 -15.28 20.37 -10.76
C ASP A 141 -14.02 19.48 -10.78
N ALA A 142 -12.88 19.99 -10.31
CA ALA A 142 -11.67 19.18 -10.13
C ALA A 142 -11.91 18.00 -9.17
N ARG A 143 -12.60 18.27 -8.05
CA ARG A 143 -12.99 17.23 -7.08
C ARG A 143 -13.94 16.19 -7.68
N ARG A 144 -14.90 16.62 -8.50
CA ARG A 144 -15.82 15.70 -9.22
C ARG A 144 -15.06 14.81 -10.20
N ALA A 145 -14.06 15.36 -10.90
CA ALA A 145 -13.21 14.58 -11.80
C ALA A 145 -12.41 13.51 -11.03
N ILE A 146 -11.82 13.85 -9.88
CA ILE A 146 -11.13 12.90 -9.01
C ILE A 146 -12.07 11.78 -8.57
N VAL A 147 -13.24 12.12 -8.03
CA VAL A 147 -14.24 11.11 -7.60
C VAL A 147 -14.67 10.22 -8.75
N SER A 148 -14.93 10.79 -9.93
CA SER A 148 -15.30 10.02 -11.12
C SER A 148 -14.20 9.04 -11.54
N GLN A 149 -12.93 9.43 -11.44
CA GLN A 149 -11.80 8.55 -11.75
C GLN A 149 -11.67 7.44 -10.72
N LEU A 150 -11.78 7.76 -9.42
CA LEU A 150 -11.68 6.79 -8.34
C LEU A 150 -12.82 5.76 -8.32
N ASN A 151 -13.99 6.11 -8.84
CA ASN A 151 -15.10 5.17 -9.04
C ASN A 151 -14.90 4.21 -10.24
N SER A 152 -13.77 4.29 -10.97
CA SER A 152 -13.47 3.43 -12.12
C SER A 152 -12.17 2.66 -11.92
N ASP A 153 -12.14 1.39 -12.36
CA ASP A 153 -10.95 0.54 -12.28
C ASP A 153 -9.73 1.17 -12.98
N GLN A 154 -9.96 1.78 -14.16
CA GLN A 154 -8.90 2.44 -14.93
C GLN A 154 -8.36 3.67 -14.20
N GLY A 155 -9.22 4.44 -13.53
CA GLY A 155 -8.79 5.59 -12.75
C GLY A 155 -8.06 5.19 -11.48
N GLN A 156 -8.53 4.18 -10.75
CA GLN A 156 -7.80 3.61 -9.60
C GLN A 156 -6.41 3.12 -10.01
N LEU A 157 -6.32 2.40 -11.13
CA LEU A 157 -5.04 1.95 -11.70
C LEU A 157 -4.13 3.12 -12.11
N MET A 158 -4.68 4.16 -12.75
CA MET A 158 -3.94 5.36 -13.11
C MET A 158 -3.27 5.99 -11.87
N TYR A 159 -3.99 6.11 -10.76
CA TYR A 159 -3.42 6.66 -9.52
C TYR A 159 -2.36 5.76 -8.89
N LEU A 160 -2.53 4.43 -8.93
CA LEU A 160 -1.50 3.50 -8.48
C LEU A 160 -0.22 3.64 -9.33
N ILE A 161 -0.35 3.75 -10.66
CA ILE A 161 0.78 3.98 -11.57
C ILE A 161 1.46 5.32 -11.27
N LEU A 162 0.69 6.40 -11.09
CA LEU A 162 1.23 7.71 -10.72
C LEU A 162 2.01 7.65 -9.41
N PHE A 163 1.43 7.01 -8.39
CA PHE A 163 2.08 6.81 -7.10
C PHE A 163 3.42 6.11 -7.26
N ILE A 164 3.48 4.99 -7.98
CA ILE A 164 4.73 4.23 -8.15
C ILE A 164 5.77 5.07 -8.91
N LYS A 165 5.39 5.76 -9.99
CA LYS A 165 6.30 6.65 -10.73
C LYS A 165 6.85 7.79 -9.86
N ILE A 166 5.99 8.40 -9.03
CA ILE A 166 6.40 9.44 -8.07
C ILE A 166 7.39 8.88 -7.05
N MET A 167 7.15 7.67 -6.55
CA MET A 167 8.05 6.99 -5.62
C MET A 167 9.39 6.62 -6.26
N ASP A 168 9.40 6.18 -7.53
CA ASP A 168 10.63 5.84 -8.26
C ASP A 168 11.52 7.07 -8.46
N VAL A 169 10.94 8.26 -8.69
CA VAL A 169 11.70 9.52 -8.80
C VAL A 169 12.45 9.90 -7.52
N LYS A 170 12.05 9.36 -6.36
CA LYS A 170 12.79 9.56 -5.10
C LYS A 170 14.16 8.87 -5.11
N ASN A 171 14.41 7.95 -6.07
CA ASN A 171 15.70 7.27 -6.29
C ASN A 171 16.28 6.63 -5.02
N TRP A 172 15.40 6.08 -4.17
CA TRP A 172 15.84 5.36 -2.98
C TRP A 172 16.41 3.99 -3.36
N VAL A 173 17.58 3.67 -2.82
CA VAL A 173 18.21 2.36 -2.98
C VAL A 173 17.66 1.38 -1.95
N PHE A 174 17.23 0.21 -2.40
CA PHE A 174 16.71 -0.87 -1.57
C PHE A 174 17.63 -2.09 -1.62
N LEU A 175 17.74 -2.80 -0.49
CA LEU A 175 18.55 -4.02 -0.39
C LEU A 175 17.89 -5.21 -1.11
N SER A 176 16.57 -5.19 -1.28
CA SER A 176 15.81 -6.22 -1.99
C SER A 176 14.48 -5.67 -2.50
N ASN A 177 13.79 -6.45 -3.34
CA ASN A 177 12.45 -6.08 -3.81
C ASN A 177 11.42 -6.12 -2.67
N GLU A 178 11.56 -7.02 -1.69
CA GLU A 178 10.70 -7.03 -0.50
C GLU A 178 10.85 -5.74 0.32
N ALA A 179 12.06 -5.21 0.44
CA ALA A 179 12.29 -3.91 1.08
C ALA A 179 11.64 -2.76 0.29
N LYS A 180 11.68 -2.82 -1.05
CA LYS A 180 10.97 -1.86 -1.91
C LYS A 180 9.46 -1.95 -1.72
N VAL A 181 8.89 -3.17 -1.77
CA VAL A 181 7.46 -3.43 -1.53
C VAL A 181 7.04 -2.91 -0.17
N ARG A 182 7.79 -3.23 0.89
CA ARG A 182 7.52 -2.76 2.25
C ARG A 182 7.43 -1.23 2.29
N CYS A 183 8.44 -0.56 1.76
CA CYS A 183 8.50 0.90 1.73
C CYS A 183 7.33 1.52 0.94
N TYR A 184 7.03 0.99 -0.24
CA TYR A 184 5.98 1.54 -1.12
C TYR A 184 4.59 1.27 -0.55
N ALA A 185 4.34 0.06 -0.04
CA ALA A 185 3.09 -0.28 0.63
C ALA A 185 2.86 0.60 1.87
N THR A 186 3.89 0.85 2.69
CA THR A 186 3.78 1.77 3.82
C THR A 186 3.50 3.21 3.35
N ALA A 187 4.21 3.70 2.34
CA ALA A 187 3.98 5.03 1.78
C ALA A 187 2.56 5.20 1.24
N TYR A 188 2.01 4.18 0.59
CA TYR A 188 0.63 4.15 0.12
C TYR A 188 -0.37 4.25 1.28
N ASN A 189 -0.20 3.42 2.32
CA ASN A 189 -1.10 3.37 3.47
C ASN A 189 -0.99 4.59 4.40
N SER A 190 0.14 5.31 4.41
CA SER A 190 0.34 6.46 5.32
C SER A 190 0.41 7.82 4.63
N SER A 191 1.30 7.97 3.64
CA SER A 191 1.51 9.15 2.79
C SER A 191 2.84 8.98 2.04
N PHE A 192 2.84 9.27 0.74
CA PHE A 192 4.02 9.24 -0.11
C PHE A 192 4.91 10.48 0.06
N GLU A 193 4.43 11.52 0.73
CA GLU A 193 5.17 12.76 0.98
C GLU A 193 6.17 12.60 2.13
N TYR A 194 5.99 11.59 2.97
CA TYR A 194 6.89 11.32 4.08
C TYR A 194 8.32 10.99 3.65
N SER A 195 9.26 11.33 4.53
CA SER A 195 10.67 10.98 4.38
C SER A 195 10.86 9.46 4.45
N ARG A 196 11.94 8.96 3.86
CA ARG A 196 12.33 7.54 3.95
C ARG A 196 12.36 7.03 5.39
N LYS A 197 12.99 7.79 6.29
CA LYS A 197 13.10 7.46 7.72
C LYS A 197 11.72 7.35 8.39
N THR A 198 10.80 8.26 8.04
CA THR A 198 9.44 8.22 8.57
C THR A 198 8.71 6.97 8.07
N ILE A 199 8.81 6.65 6.77
CA ILE A 199 8.20 5.46 6.18
C ILE A 199 8.77 4.18 6.80
N GLU A 200 10.08 4.08 6.98
CA GLU A 200 10.73 2.94 7.64
C GLU A 200 10.25 2.78 9.10
N ARG A 201 10.05 3.88 9.84
CA ARG A 201 9.46 3.81 11.19
C ARG A 201 8.01 3.30 11.16
N LEU A 202 7.23 3.72 10.17
CA LEU A 202 5.81 3.36 10.04
C LEU A 202 5.61 1.93 9.51
N SER A 203 6.62 1.30 8.89
CA SER A 203 6.44 -0.01 8.25
C SER A 203 6.09 -1.12 9.21
N ASP A 204 6.52 -0.99 10.46
CA ASP A 204 6.31 -2.02 11.49
C ASP A 204 5.07 -1.73 12.35
N GLU A 205 4.39 -0.60 12.12
CA GLU A 205 3.17 -0.25 12.85
C GLU A 205 2.03 -1.21 12.50
N ARG A 206 1.38 -1.74 13.54
CA ARG A 206 0.28 -2.69 13.42
C ARG A 206 -1.05 -1.98 13.60
N ASN A 207 -1.59 -1.48 12.49
CA ASN A 207 -2.88 -0.77 12.45
C ASN A 207 -3.89 -1.43 11.51
N PHE A 208 -3.48 -2.41 10.70
CA PHE A 208 -4.36 -3.10 9.76
C PHE A 208 -5.31 -4.04 10.50
N HIS A 209 -6.59 -4.00 10.13
CA HIS A 209 -7.62 -4.91 10.58
C HIS A 209 -8.70 -5.09 9.51
N THR A 210 -9.44 -6.20 9.59
CA THR A 210 -10.61 -6.49 8.76
C THR A 210 -11.93 -6.39 9.53
N GLY A 211 -11.89 -6.14 10.84
CA GLY A 211 -13.08 -5.96 11.66
C GLY A 211 -13.75 -4.60 11.41
N ILE A 212 -15.04 -4.48 11.79
CA ILE A 212 -15.88 -3.27 11.63
C ILE A 212 -15.19 -2.02 12.17
N THR A 213 -14.49 -2.13 13.29
CA THR A 213 -13.62 -1.06 13.79
C THR A 213 -12.33 -1.63 14.34
N ARG A 214 -11.30 -0.77 14.41
CA ARG A 214 -10.05 -1.08 15.11
C ARG A 214 -10.29 -1.52 16.55
N ALA A 215 -11.19 -0.86 17.27
CA ALA A 215 -11.48 -1.14 18.67
C ALA A 215 -12.13 -2.51 18.89
N LEU A 216 -12.83 -3.01 17.88
CA LEU A 216 -13.49 -4.32 17.89
C LEU A 216 -12.63 -5.43 17.26
N SER A 217 -11.43 -5.09 16.78
CA SER A 217 -10.52 -6.06 16.18
C SER A 217 -9.62 -6.66 17.25
N SER A 218 -9.62 -7.99 17.35
CA SER A 218 -8.84 -8.74 18.35
C SER A 218 -7.33 -8.70 18.09
N THR A 219 -6.93 -8.55 16.81
CA THR A 219 -5.54 -8.52 16.38
C THR A 219 -5.34 -7.44 15.33
N LEU A 220 -4.21 -6.76 15.41
CA LEU A 220 -3.78 -5.77 14.42
C LEU A 220 -2.51 -6.26 13.73
N TYR A 221 -2.41 -5.99 12.44
CA TYR A 221 -1.31 -6.43 11.59
C TYR A 221 -0.61 -5.24 10.92
N SER A 222 0.61 -5.45 10.44
CA SER A 222 1.27 -4.45 9.59
C SER A 222 0.74 -4.56 8.16
N TYR A 223 0.34 -3.43 7.60
CA TYR A 223 -0.05 -3.32 6.19
C TYR A 223 1.09 -3.82 5.27
N SER A 224 2.33 -3.43 5.59
CA SER A 224 3.49 -3.73 4.75
C SER A 224 3.94 -5.18 4.85
N ASP A 225 3.71 -5.85 5.99
CA ASP A 225 3.94 -7.30 6.12
C ASP A 225 3.00 -8.11 5.24
N ILE A 226 1.72 -7.73 5.15
CA ILE A 226 0.73 -8.38 4.27
C ILE A 226 1.14 -8.20 2.80
N ALA A 227 1.55 -6.99 2.41
CA ALA A 227 2.03 -6.71 1.05
C ALA A 227 3.25 -7.56 0.68
N VAL A 228 4.21 -7.69 1.60
CA VAL A 228 5.41 -8.52 1.42
C VAL A 228 5.07 -10.02 1.37
N ASP A 229 4.11 -10.50 2.18
CA ASP A 229 3.65 -11.88 2.12
C ASP A 229 3.07 -12.23 0.74
N PHE A 230 2.20 -11.36 0.20
CA PHE A 230 1.67 -11.52 -1.15
C PHE A 230 2.79 -11.51 -2.20
N TYR A 231 3.71 -10.55 -2.11
CA TYR A 231 4.85 -10.47 -3.04
C TYR A 231 5.66 -11.76 -3.06
N LYS A 232 5.99 -12.31 -1.88
CA LYS A 232 6.76 -13.55 -1.75
C LYS A 232 6.03 -14.76 -2.34
N LYS A 233 4.72 -14.87 -2.11
CA LYS A 233 3.91 -16.02 -2.54
C LYS A 233 3.59 -15.98 -4.04
N PHE A 234 3.34 -14.80 -4.60
CA PHE A 234 2.79 -14.65 -5.95
C PHE A 234 3.66 -13.85 -6.91
N GLY A 235 4.70 -13.16 -6.46
CA GLY A 235 5.53 -12.26 -7.28
C GLY A 235 6.12 -12.93 -8.52
N VAL A 236 6.57 -14.18 -8.40
CA VAL A 236 7.12 -14.97 -9.52
C VAL A 236 6.09 -15.21 -10.62
N ALA A 237 4.79 -15.26 -10.30
CA ALA A 237 3.74 -15.47 -11.30
C ALA A 237 3.59 -14.30 -12.29
N PHE A 238 4.02 -13.09 -11.92
CA PHE A 238 3.94 -11.89 -12.77
C PHE A 238 5.15 -11.70 -13.69
N GLN A 239 6.21 -12.50 -13.50
CA GLN A 239 7.43 -12.46 -14.31
C GLN A 239 7.34 -13.32 -15.59
N LYS A 240 6.25 -14.08 -15.73
CA LYS A 240 5.91 -14.85 -16.93
C LYS A 240 5.10 -13.99 -17.90
#